data_AF-A0A378T6U1-F1
#
_entry.id   AF-A0A378T6U1-F1
#
_cell.length_a   1.000
_cell.length_b   1.000
_cell.length_c   1.000
_cell.angle_alpha   90.00
_cell.angle_beta   90.00
_cell.angle_gamma   90.00
#
_symmetry.space_group_name_H-M   'P 1'
#
loop_
_entity.id
_entity.type
_entity.pdbx_description
1 polymer ?
#
loop_
_entity_poly.entity_id
_entity_poly.type
_entity_poly.pdbx_seq_one_letter_code
_entity_poly.pdbx_strand_id
1 'polypeptide(L)' 'MPKLTDTPKSRTQIQADSDAKRGIKLKAFKLHESDIEFIVATAKRLGMNQNELLMTAIREYAENRL' A
#
# COMPACT_ATOMS: atom_id res chain seq x y z
N MET A 1 -20.73 -16.05 -4.75
CA MET A 1 -22.01 -15.45 -4.35
C MET A 1 -21.86 -14.91 -2.93
N PRO A 2 -22.32 -13.69 -2.63
CA PRO A 2 -22.41 -13.22 -1.24
C PRO A 2 -23.24 -14.21 -0.43
N LYS A 3 -22.82 -14.54 0.79
CA LYS A 3 -23.66 -15.31 1.70
C LYS A 3 -24.89 -14.45 2.01
N LEU A 4 -26.09 -14.98 1.80
CA LEU A 4 -27.34 -14.36 2.23
C LEU A 4 -27.32 -14.36 3.77
N THR A 5 -27.03 -13.21 4.36
CA THR A 5 -27.02 -12.96 5.79
C THR A 5 -27.86 -11.73 6.07
N ASP A 6 -28.56 -11.67 7.19
CA ASP A 6 -29.43 -10.54 7.56
C ASP A 6 -28.69 -9.19 7.62
N THR A 7 -27.36 -9.21 7.77
CA THR A 7 -26.49 -8.03 7.69
C THR A 7 -25.30 -8.27 6.75
N PRO A 8 -25.46 -8.12 5.42
CA PRO A 8 -24.38 -8.35 4.48
C PRO A 8 -23.29 -7.28 4.66
N LYS A 9 -22.03 -7.72 4.77
CA LYS A 9 -20.88 -6.80 4.86
C LYS A 9 -20.72 -6.01 3.57
N SER A 10 -20.35 -4.74 3.71
CA SER A 10 -19.94 -3.92 2.57
C SER A 10 -18.64 -4.46 1.94
N ARG A 11 -18.39 -4.12 0.68
CA ARG A 11 -17.14 -4.48 -0.02
C ARG A 11 -15.90 -3.99 0.75
N THR A 12 -15.97 -2.79 1.32
CA THR A 12 -14.91 -2.20 2.14
C THR A 12 -14.63 -3.03 3.38
N GLN A 13 -15.67 -3.48 4.09
CA GLN A 13 -15.51 -4.34 5.26
C GLN A 13 -14.92 -5.70 4.90
N ILE A 14 -15.36 -6.30 3.78
CA ILE A 14 -14.81 -7.57 3.29
C ILE A 14 -13.31 -7.42 2.97
N GLN A 15 -12.92 -6.33 2.30
CA GLN A 15 -11.52 -6.07 1.98
C GLN A 15 -10.69 -5.83 3.24
N ALA A 16 -11.19 -5.02 4.17
CA ALA A 16 -10.52 -4.75 5.44
C ALA A 16 -10.30 -6.03 6.27
N ASP A 17 -11.30 -6.92 6.34
CA ASP A 17 -11.17 -8.21 7.01
C ASP A 17 -10.14 -9.12 6.34
N SER A 18 -10.09 -9.10 5.00
CA SER A 18 -9.12 -9.86 4.21
C SER A 18 -7.69 -9.35 4.43
N ASP A 19 -7.50 -8.03 4.39
CA ASP A 19 -6.21 -7.39 4.62
C ASP A 19 -5.74 -7.64 6.06
N ALA A 20 -6.63 -7.49 7.05
CA ALA A 20 -6.32 -7.77 8.45
C ALA A 20 -5.86 -9.22 8.67
N LYS A 21 -6.51 -10.20 8.03
CA LYS A 21 -6.06 -11.61 8.09
C LYS A 21 -4.66 -11.84 7.51
N ARG A 22 -4.24 -10.99 6.57
CA ARG A 22 -2.90 -11.03 5.95
C ARG A 22 -1.89 -10.12 6.67
N GLY A 23 -2.29 -9.45 7.76
CA GLY A 23 -1.46 -8.45 8.44
C GLY A 23 -1.24 -7.17 7.64
N ILE A 24 -2.06 -6.92 6.62
CA ILE A 24 -1.96 -5.75 5.74
C ILE A 24 -2.87 -4.64 6.26
N LYS A 25 -2.38 -3.41 6.24
CA LYS A 25 -3.15 -2.22 6.60
C LYS A 25 -2.87 -1.10 5.61
N LEU A 26 -3.91 -0.41 5.16
CA LEU A 26 -3.75 0.80 4.35
C LEU A 26 -3.07 1.90 5.15
N LYS A 27 -1.96 2.42 4.63
CA LYS A 27 -1.31 3.64 5.09
C LYS A 27 -1.26 4.61 3.92
N ALA A 28 -1.92 5.75 4.05
CA ALA A 28 -1.95 6.79 3.04
C ALA A 28 -1.26 8.06 3.56
N PHE A 29 -0.50 8.72 2.70
CA PHE A 29 0.11 10.02 2.94
C PHE A 29 -0.42 11.01 1.90
N LYS A 30 -0.59 12.28 2.29
CA LYS A 30 -0.76 13.36 1.33
C LYS A 30 0.63 13.80 0.88
N LEU A 31 0.86 13.81 -0.43
CA LEU A 31 2.11 14.19 -1.06
C LEU A 31 1.85 15.30 -2.08
N HIS A 32 2.88 16.08 -2.40
CA HIS A 32 2.80 17.02 -3.51
C HIS A 32 2.75 16.25 -4.84
N GLU A 33 2.06 16.78 -5.85
CA GLU A 33 1.86 16.10 -7.13
C GLU A 33 3.19 15.74 -7.80
N SER A 34 4.18 16.63 -7.75
CA SER A 34 5.52 16.37 -8.28
C SER A 34 6.23 15.18 -7.61
N ASP A 35 6.01 14.98 -6.31
CA ASP A 35 6.61 13.86 -5.58
C ASP A 35 5.94 12.54 -5.98
N ILE A 36 4.62 12.58 -6.20
CA ILE A 36 3.87 11.42 -6.72
C ILE A 36 4.40 11.04 -8.11
N GLU A 37 4.54 12.00 -9.00
CA GLU A 37 5.10 11.78 -10.35
C GLU A 37 6.52 11.20 -10.28
N PHE A 38 7.34 11.74 -9.40
CA PHE A 38 8.70 11.25 -9.18
C PHE A 38 8.71 9.79 -8.69
N ILE A 39 7.86 9.44 -7.73
CA ILE A 39 7.72 8.06 -7.22
C ILE A 39 7.27 7.11 -8.34
N VAL A 40 6.26 7.50 -9.12
CA VAL A 40 5.72 6.70 -10.23
C VAL A 40 6.80 6.46 -11.29
N ALA A 41 7.50 7.52 -11.71
CA ALA A 41 8.55 7.43 -12.72
C ALA A 41 9.74 6.59 -12.23
N THR A 42 10.12 6.74 -10.97
CA THR A 42 11.23 5.99 -10.35
C THR A 42 10.89 4.51 -10.25
N ALA A 43 9.69 4.17 -9.78
CA ALA A 43 9.23 2.78 -9.68
C ALA A 43 9.21 2.10 -11.06
N LYS A 44 8.70 2.80 -12.07
CA LYS A 44 8.69 2.33 -13.47
C LYS A 44 10.11 2.10 -13.99
N ARG A 45 11.03 3.04 -13.77
CA ARG A 45 12.43 2.92 -14.21
C ARG A 45 13.13 1.72 -13.57
N LEU A 46 12.80 1.41 -12.32
CA LEU A 46 13.39 0.30 -11.56
C LEU A 46 12.66 -1.03 -11.75
N GLY A 47 11.53 -1.05 -12.47
CA GLY A 47 10.71 -2.26 -12.62
C GLY A 47 10.06 -2.73 -11.32
N MET A 48 9.87 -1.82 -10.35
CA MET A 48 9.29 -2.10 -9.04
C MET A 48 7.87 -1.57 -8.94
N ASN A 49 7.05 -2.16 -8.07
CA ASN A 49 5.84 -1.48 -7.64
C ASN A 49 6.17 -0.36 -6.63
N GLN A 50 5.28 0.63 -6.48
CA GLN A 50 5.55 1.79 -5.63
C GLN A 50 5.74 1.44 -4.15
N ASN A 51 5.05 0.40 -3.66
CA ASN A 51 5.18 -0.04 -2.27
C ASN A 51 6.53 -0.72 -2.02
N GLU A 52 7.00 -1.54 -2.96
CA GLU A 52 8.35 -2.10 -2.96
C GLU A 52 9.40 -0.99 -2.96
N LEU A 53 9.30 -0.03 -3.89
CA LEU A 53 10.22 1.11 -3.93
C LEU A 53 10.27 1.84 -2.58
N LEU A 54 9.12 2.16 -2.01
CA LEU A 54 9.03 2.90 -0.75
C LEU A 54 9.69 2.12 0.40
N MET A 55 9.37 0.84 0.53
CA MET A 55 9.91 0.02 1.63
C MET A 55 11.40 -0.26 1.47
N THR A 56 11.89 -0.48 0.24
CA THR A 56 13.32 -0.61 -0.05
C THR A 56 14.06 0.67 0.33
N ALA A 57 13.59 1.83 -0.14
CA ALA A 57 14.22 3.11 0.16
C ALA A 57 14.26 3.42 1.67
N ILE A 58 13.18 3.14 2.41
CA ILE A 58 13.12 3.36 3.86
C ILE A 58 14.11 2.44 4.59
N ARG A 59 14.18 1.15 4.21
CA ARG A 59 15.10 0.19 4.82
C ARG A 59 16.55 0.56 4.55
N GLU A 60 16.90 0.85 3.30
CA GLU A 60 18.25 1.29 2.94
C GLU A 60 18.65 2.58 3.67
N TYR A 61 17.72 3.53 3.82
CA TYR A 61 17.98 4.75 4.57
C TYR A 61 18.26 4.46 6.05
N ALA A 62 17.47 3.57 6.67
CA ALA A 62 17.66 3.18 8.07
C ALA A 62 18.98 2.44 8.27
N GLU A 63 19.29 1.45 7.45
CA GLU A 63 20.50 0.61 7.56
C GLU A 63 21.80 1.42 7.36
N ASN A 64 21.77 2.47 6.55
CA ASN A 64 22.95 3.29 6.26
C ASN A 64 23.12 4.52 7.17
N ARG A 65 22.17 4.83 8.06
CA ARG A 65 22.19 6.06 8.86
C ARG A 65 21.82 5.91 10.34
N LEU A 66 21.32 4.76 10.76
CA LEU A 66 21.03 4.43 12.16
C LEU A 66 22.00 3.35 12.64
#